data_AF-A0A510KUI2-F1
#
_entry.id   AF-A0A510KUI2-F1
#
_cell.length_a   1.000
_cell.length_b   1.000
_cell.length_c   1.000
_cell.angle_alpha   90.00
_cell.angle_beta   90.00
_cell.angle_gamma   90.00
#
_symmetry.space_group_name_H-M   'P 1'
#
loop_
_entity.id
_entity.type
_entity.pdbx_description
1 polymer ?
#
loop_
_entity_poly.entity_id
_entity_poly.type
_entity_poly.pdbx_seq_one_letter_code
_entity_poly.pdbx_strand_id
1 'polypeptide(L)'
;MLGKYNQDGISYIEAAGNEHTYFNLGDKGWNEALNKVGESNMWEINKKFLERQLQQGKSFYLSHDPMKASGYFQKEVNFLKDNGFKFIKDGEFWKAVKQ
;
A
#
# COMPACT_ATOMS: atom_id res chain seq x y z
N MET A 1 -6.58 0.45 -1.02
CA MET A 1 -6.16 -0.95 -0.89
C MET A 1 -4.65 -1.01 -0.95
N LEU A 2 -4.02 -1.61 0.05
CA LEU A 2 -2.58 -1.88 0.10
C LEU A 2 -2.37 -3.40 0.10
N GLY A 3 -1.23 -3.87 -0.38
CA GLY A 3 -0.97 -5.30 -0.46
C GLY A 3 0.16 -5.66 -1.42
N LYS A 4 0.33 -6.97 -1.65
CA LYS A 4 1.32 -7.47 -2.62
C LYS A 4 0.73 -7.52 -4.02
N TYR A 5 1.58 -7.30 -5.02
CA TYR A 5 1.20 -7.41 -6.42
C TYR A 5 0.77 -8.84 -6.79
N ASN A 6 1.39 -9.84 -6.16
CA ASN A 6 0.93 -11.22 -6.21
C ASN A 6 1.35 -11.93 -4.92
N GLN A 7 0.40 -12.50 -4.20
CA GLN A 7 0.63 -13.49 -3.16
C GLN A 7 -0.53 -14.48 -3.19
N ASP A 8 -0.20 -15.77 -3.28
CA ASP A 8 -1.19 -16.86 -3.32
C ASP A 8 -2.21 -16.71 -4.47
N GLY A 9 -1.80 -16.08 -5.58
CA GLY A 9 -2.63 -15.83 -6.75
C GLY A 9 -3.47 -14.55 -6.68
N ILE A 10 -3.43 -13.81 -5.57
CA ILE A 10 -4.26 -12.61 -5.36
C ILE A 10 -3.37 -11.35 -5.38
N SER A 11 -3.78 -10.37 -6.19
CA SER A 11 -3.15 -9.04 -6.25
C SER A 11 -3.94 -7.99 -5.46
N TYR A 12 -3.27 -6.94 -4.96
CA TYR A 12 -3.97 -5.79 -4.36
C TYR A 12 -4.89 -5.07 -5.36
N ILE A 13 -4.63 -5.20 -6.66
CA ILE A 13 -5.44 -4.59 -7.74
C ILE A 13 -6.78 -5.33 -7.83
N GLU A 14 -6.73 -6.66 -7.89
CA GLU A 14 -7.92 -7.51 -7.89
C GLU A 14 -8.73 -7.30 -6.60
N ALA A 15 -8.06 -7.30 -5.45
CA ALA A 15 -8.71 -7.06 -4.16
C ALA A 15 -9.32 -5.64 -4.04
N ALA A 16 -8.75 -4.64 -4.73
CA ALA A 16 -9.31 -3.29 -4.72
C ALA A 16 -10.64 -3.20 -5.49
N GLY A 17 -10.77 -3.98 -6.57
CA GLY A 17 -11.93 -3.95 -7.47
C GLY A 17 -12.25 -2.52 -7.93
N ASN A 18 -13.53 -2.18 -7.95
CA ASN A 18 -14.02 -0.83 -8.26
C ASN A 18 -14.30 0.02 -7.02
N GLU A 19 -14.11 -0.54 -5.82
CA GLU A 19 -14.53 0.08 -4.56
C GLU A 19 -13.41 0.83 -3.85
N HIS A 20 -12.15 0.49 -4.15
CA HIS A 20 -10.98 1.02 -3.45
C HIS A 20 -9.97 1.65 -4.39
N THR A 21 -9.39 2.79 -3.97
CA THR A 21 -8.20 3.34 -4.62
C THR A 21 -6.97 2.51 -4.26
N TYR A 22 -6.07 2.30 -5.23
CA TYR A 22 -4.79 1.63 -5.04
C TYR A 22 -3.67 2.40 -5.76
N PHE A 23 -2.43 2.19 -5.35
CA PHE A 23 -1.27 2.78 -6.02
C PHE A 23 -0.87 1.90 -7.21
N ASN A 24 -0.80 2.48 -8.41
CA ASN A 24 -0.28 1.81 -9.60
C ASN A 24 0.31 2.84 -10.58
N LEU A 25 1.55 2.63 -10.99
CA LEU A 25 2.21 3.44 -12.03
C LEU A 25 2.21 2.76 -13.41
N GLY A 26 1.85 1.48 -13.48
CA GLY A 26 2.12 0.60 -14.62
C GLY A 26 3.62 0.46 -14.89
N ASP A 27 3.98 -0.46 -15.79
CA ASP A 27 5.40 -0.73 -16.09
C ASP A 27 6.12 0.49 -16.67
N LYS A 28 5.44 1.22 -17.57
CA LYS A 28 6.00 2.44 -18.18
C LYS A 28 6.26 3.52 -17.13
N GLY A 29 5.27 3.84 -16.30
CA GLY A 29 5.42 4.87 -15.27
C GLY A 29 6.43 4.46 -14.20
N TRP A 30 6.51 3.17 -13.86
CA TRP A 30 7.52 2.64 -12.95
C TRP A 30 8.94 2.81 -13.50
N ASN A 31 9.16 2.42 -14.76
CA ASN A 31 10.48 2.55 -15.40
C ASN A 31 10.89 4.02 -15.59
N GLU A 32 9.96 4.89 -15.96
CA GLU A 32 10.22 6.34 -16.04
C GLU A 32 10.59 6.93 -14.68
N ALA A 33 9.88 6.52 -13.62
CA ALA A 33 10.19 6.93 -12.27
C ALA A 33 11.57 6.43 -11.84
N LEU A 34 11.85 5.14 -12.04
CA LEU A 34 13.13 4.51 -11.72
C LEU A 34 14.31 5.23 -12.40
N ASN A 35 14.17 5.57 -13.68
CA ASN A 35 15.20 6.31 -14.43
C ASN A 35 15.42 7.73 -13.90
N LYS A 36 14.39 8.37 -13.33
CA LYS A 36 14.46 9.74 -12.83
C LYS A 36 14.99 9.83 -11.40
N VAL A 37 14.53 8.93 -10.52
CA VAL A 37 14.81 9.02 -9.09
C VAL A 37 15.82 7.98 -8.60
N GLY A 38 16.08 6.93 -9.38
CA GLY A 38 16.93 5.81 -8.98
C GLY A 38 16.22 4.84 -8.02
N GLU A 39 16.72 3.61 -7.95
CA GLU A 39 16.10 2.51 -7.21
C GLU A 39 15.94 2.82 -5.71
N SER A 40 16.95 3.45 -5.10
CA SER A 40 16.95 3.81 -3.67
C SER A 40 15.82 4.76 -3.29
N ASN A 41 15.32 5.58 -4.23
CA ASN A 41 14.30 6.59 -3.99
C ASN A 41 12.90 6.19 -4.44
N MET A 42 12.72 5.00 -5.03
CA MET A 42 11.40 4.55 -5.51
C MET A 42 10.34 4.48 -4.41
N TRP A 43 10.76 4.20 -3.17
CA TRP A 43 9.87 4.22 -2.01
C TRP A 43 9.25 5.59 -1.75
N GLU A 44 9.96 6.68 -2.00
CA GLU A 44 9.47 8.04 -1.71
C GLU A 44 8.22 8.39 -2.54
N ILE A 45 8.06 7.79 -3.71
CA ILE A 45 6.87 7.98 -4.54
C ILE A 45 5.64 7.35 -3.87
N ASN A 46 5.77 6.11 -3.40
CA ASN A 46 4.69 5.44 -2.69
C ASN A 46 4.39 6.13 -1.34
N LYS A 47 5.43 6.51 -0.61
CA LYS A 47 5.29 7.27 0.65
C LYS A 47 4.48 8.56 0.46
N LYS A 48 4.80 9.36 -0.57
CA LYS A 48 4.04 10.58 -0.89
C LYS A 48 2.58 10.30 -1.26
N PHE A 49 2.30 9.18 -1.91
CA PHE A 49 0.92 8.75 -2.16
C PHE A 49 0.18 8.48 -0.84
N LEU A 50 0.79 7.71 0.07
CA LEU A 50 0.21 7.40 1.39
C LEU A 50 0.00 8.66 2.24
N GLU A 51 0.97 9.57 2.27
CA GLU A 51 0.87 10.86 2.97
C GLU A 51 -0.34 11.67 2.48
N ARG A 52 -0.56 11.72 1.16
CA ARG A 52 -1.73 12.40 0.59
C ARG A 52 -3.05 11.73 0.98
N GLN A 53 -3.12 10.39 0.95
CA GLN A 53 -4.32 9.66 1.37
C GLN A 53 -4.62 9.90 2.86
N LEU A 54 -3.58 9.93 3.68
CA LEU A 54 -3.69 10.20 5.11
C LEU A 54 -4.16 11.63 5.38
N GLN A 55 -3.59 12.62 4.70
CA GLN A 55 -4.00 14.03 4.80
C GLN A 55 -5.46 14.24 4.39
N GLN A 56 -5.96 13.46 3.43
CA GLN A 56 -7.35 13.48 2.99
C GLN A 56 -8.31 12.70 3.93
N GLY A 57 -7.80 12.13 5.03
CA GLY A 57 -8.61 11.37 5.99
C GLY A 57 -9.16 10.05 5.42
N LYS A 58 -8.49 9.46 4.42
CA LYS A 58 -8.93 8.19 3.83
C LYS A 58 -8.77 7.04 4.82
N SER A 59 -9.66 6.06 4.70
CA SER A 59 -9.50 4.77 5.38
C SER A 59 -8.56 3.87 4.58
N PHE A 60 -7.72 3.10 5.29
CA PHE A 60 -6.82 2.15 4.66
C PHE A 60 -7.29 0.72 4.93
N TYR A 61 -7.47 -0.03 3.84
CA TYR A 61 -7.65 -1.47 3.85
C TYR A 61 -6.45 -2.16 3.21
N LEU A 62 -6.09 -3.32 3.73
CA LEU A 62 -4.99 -4.15 3.27
C LEU A 62 -5.54 -5.52 2.85
N SER A 63 -5.20 -5.96 1.64
CA SER A 63 -5.66 -7.23 1.09
C SER A 63 -4.90 -8.44 1.67
N HIS A 64 -3.66 -8.23 2.10
CA HIS A 64 -2.79 -9.26 2.64
C HIS A 64 -2.52 -9.03 4.12
N ASP A 65 -2.09 -10.09 4.82
CA ASP A 65 -1.78 -10.05 6.24
C ASP A 65 -0.61 -9.08 6.53
N PRO A 66 -0.83 -7.97 7.27
CA PRO A 66 0.21 -7.00 7.59
C PRO A 66 1.32 -7.57 8.49
N MET A 67 1.07 -8.69 9.18
CA MET A 67 2.08 -9.35 10.01
C MET A 67 3.02 -10.24 9.19
N LYS A 68 2.66 -10.54 7.93
CA LYS A 68 3.48 -11.30 6.98
C LYS A 68 3.99 -10.44 5.82
N ALA A 69 3.97 -9.11 6.01
CA ALA A 69 4.36 -8.16 4.98
C ALA A 69 5.85 -8.29 4.62
N SER A 70 6.18 -7.97 3.38
CA SER A 70 7.55 -7.95 2.88
C SER A 70 7.69 -6.95 1.73
N GLY A 71 8.92 -6.58 1.36
CA GLY A 71 9.17 -5.64 0.26
C GLY A 71 8.49 -4.27 0.47
N TYR A 72 7.92 -3.71 -0.60
CA TYR A 72 7.18 -2.44 -0.53
C TYR A 72 5.97 -2.51 0.42
N PHE A 73 5.27 -3.64 0.47
CA PHE A 73 4.12 -3.81 1.37
C PHE A 73 4.52 -3.70 2.85
N GLN A 74 5.72 -4.18 3.23
CA GLN A 74 6.23 -3.97 4.59
C GLN A 74 6.49 -2.48 4.88
N LYS A 75 6.99 -1.72 3.91
CA LYS A 75 7.21 -0.28 4.07
C LYS A 75 5.88 0.46 4.25
N GLU A 76 4.83 0.07 3.53
CA GLU A 76 3.48 0.61 3.69
C GLU A 76 2.90 0.30 5.07
N VAL A 77 3.05 -0.94 5.55
CA VAL A 77 2.64 -1.35 6.91
C VAL A 77 3.38 -0.56 7.97
N ASN A 78 4.70 -0.38 7.83
CA ASN A 78 5.50 0.41 8.76
C ASN A 78 5.08 1.87 8.76
N PHE A 79 4.85 2.47 7.59
CA PHE A 79 4.34 3.84 7.48
C PHE A 79 3.04 4.02 8.28
N LEU A 80 2.10 3.09 8.17
CA LEU A 80 0.85 3.15 8.93
C LEU A 80 1.09 2.99 10.45
N LYS A 81 1.94 2.05 10.88
CA LYS A 81 2.31 1.89 12.29
C LYS A 81 2.94 3.16 12.86
N ASP A 82 3.88 3.76 12.14
CA ASP A 82 4.57 5.00 12.52
C ASP A 82 3.60 6.19 12.63
N ASN A 83 2.46 6.12 11.92
CA ASN A 83 1.36 7.10 11.99
C ASN A 83 0.25 6.71 12.99
N GLY A 84 0.52 5.77 13.89
CA GLY A 84 -0.37 5.40 14.98
C GLY A 84 -1.52 4.49 14.59
N PHE A 85 -1.41 3.72 13.50
CA PHE A 85 -2.41 2.73 13.12
C PHE A 85 -2.09 1.34 13.66
N LYS A 86 -3.14 0.63 14.07
CA LYS A 86 -3.16 -0.83 14.27
C LYS A 86 -4.03 -1.49 13.21
N PHE A 87 -3.88 -2.79 13.03
CA PHE A 87 -4.62 -3.56 12.03
C PHE A 87 -5.57 -4.54 12.70
N ILE A 88 -6.84 -4.51 12.27
CA ILE A 88 -7.86 -5.47 12.70
C ILE A 88 -8.37 -6.22 11.47
N LYS A 89 -8.71 -7.49 11.64
CA LYS A 89 -9.34 -8.27 10.58
C LYS A 89 -10.77 -7.76 10.37
N ASP A 90 -11.14 -7.48 9.13
CA ASP A 90 -12.46 -6.98 8.74
C ASP A 90 -12.91 -7.71 7.47
N GLY A 91 -13.66 -8.79 7.67
CA GLY A 91 -13.98 -9.76 6.60
C GLY A 91 -12.71 -10.35 5.98
N GLU A 92 -12.62 -10.29 4.65
CA GLU A 92 -11.48 -10.80 3.89
C GLU A 92 -10.25 -9.89 3.99
N PHE A 93 -10.42 -8.62 4.36
CA PHE A 93 -9.36 -7.62 4.41
C PHE A 93 -8.89 -7.36 5.85
N TRP A 94 -7.88 -6.51 5.95
CA TRP A 94 -7.44 -5.91 7.21
C TRP A 94 -7.69 -4.42 7.16
N LYS A 95 -8.31 -3.88 8.19
CA LYS A 95 -8.56 -2.45 8.32
C LYS A 95 -7.51 -1.81 9.20
N ALA A 96 -6.90 -0.73 8.74
CA ALA A 96 -6.07 0.12 9.59
C ALA A 96 -6.98 1.05 10.41
N VAL A 97 -6.86 0.99 11.73
CA VAL A 97 -7.61 1.82 12.67
C VAL A 97 -6.65 2.60 13.55
N LYS A 98 -6.95 3.87 13.80
CA LYS A 98 -6.09 4.74 14.61
C LYS A 98 -6.14 4.31 16.07
N GLN A 99 -4.98 4.23 16.70
CA GLN A 99 -4.83 3.96 18.12
C GLN A 99 -5.11 5.19 18.96
#